data_AF-A0A833H4N9-F1
#
_entry.id   AF-A0A833H4N9-F1
#
_cell.length_a   1.000
_cell.length_b   1.000
_cell.length_c   1.000
_cell.angle_alpha   90.00
_cell.angle_beta   90.00
_cell.angle_gamma   90.00
#
_symmetry.space_group_name_H-M   'P 1'
#
loop_
_entity.id
_entity.type
_entity.pdbx_description
1 polymer ?
#
loop_
_entity_poly.entity_id
_entity_poly.type
_entity_poly.pdbx_seq_one_letter_code
_entity_poly.pdbx_strand_id
1 'polypeptide(L)'
;MYIRFFPISRILPLFAGIALFSALLQCGMIRPSEGRSGVVQFTKEIPAECNTTTGLKQKVVRAVYSERELVQHYGLSFQVHFNDKKSPDLYGALYYQNRDTNLYCMALPDGRFAVFQDSQIDEHKRNVIHEVCYPLKDCSQP
;
A
#
# COMPACT_ATOMS: atom_id res chain seq x y z
N MET A 1 13.33 -63.79 8.41
CA MET A 1 14.12 -64.11 9.62
C MET A 1 15.56 -64.35 9.18
N TYR A 2 16.52 -63.77 9.92
CA TYR A 2 17.97 -63.66 9.70
C TYR A 2 18.51 -62.49 8.84
N ILE A 3 18.78 -61.40 9.56
CA ILE A 3 19.77 -60.34 9.32
C ILE A 3 21.17 -60.89 9.64
N ARG A 4 22.24 -60.48 8.93
CA ARG A 4 23.60 -60.05 9.41
C ARG A 4 24.44 -59.55 8.21
N PHE A 5 24.85 -58.27 8.13
CA PHE A 5 25.89 -57.48 8.81
C PHE A 5 27.24 -57.39 8.05
N PHE A 6 27.71 -56.13 7.91
CA PHE A 6 28.85 -55.53 7.17
C PHE A 6 30.27 -55.99 7.58
N PRO A 7 31.33 -55.56 6.85
CA PRO A 7 32.14 -54.39 7.29
C PRO A 7 32.51 -53.44 6.13
N ILE A 8 32.34 -52.11 6.22
CA ILE A 8 33.13 -51.04 6.88
C ILE A 8 34.52 -50.79 6.25
N SER A 9 34.78 -49.49 6.02
CA SER A 9 36.05 -48.79 5.66
C SER A 9 36.24 -48.56 4.17
N ARG A 10 36.61 -47.38 3.64
CA ARG A 10 37.27 -46.16 4.16
C ARG A 10 37.44 -45.26 2.89
N ILE A 11 37.07 -43.98 2.79
CA ILE A 11 37.84 -42.77 3.18
C ILE A 11 37.33 -41.61 2.30
N LEU A 12 37.14 -40.44 2.90
CA LEU A 12 36.91 -39.11 2.31
C LEU A 12 38.13 -38.61 1.50
N PRO A 13 37.93 -37.74 0.49
CA PRO A 13 38.13 -36.28 0.71
C PRO A 13 36.96 -35.49 0.06
N LEU A 14 36.34 -34.45 0.64
CA LEU A 14 36.80 -33.20 1.26
C LEU A 14 37.64 -32.32 0.32
N PHE A 15 36.96 -31.60 -0.59
CA PHE A 15 37.24 -30.22 -1.04
C PHE A 15 35.91 -29.67 -1.60
N ALA A 16 35.16 -28.86 -0.87
CA ALA A 16 35.29 -27.40 -0.80
C ALA A 16 35.33 -26.74 -2.19
N GLY A 17 34.17 -26.28 -2.65
CA GLY A 17 34.02 -25.52 -3.90
C GLY A 17 32.72 -24.72 -3.88
N ILE A 18 32.87 -23.43 -3.63
CA ILE A 18 31.84 -22.41 -3.39
C ILE A 18 31.14 -22.01 -4.69
N ALA A 19 29.80 -21.87 -4.66
CA ALA A 19 28.99 -20.88 -5.40
C ALA A 19 27.51 -21.14 -5.00
N LEU A 20 26.89 -20.48 -4.00
CA LEU A 20 26.58 -19.05 -3.95
C LEU A 20 26.17 -18.49 -5.31
N PHE A 21 24.95 -18.81 -5.76
CA PHE A 21 24.16 -17.92 -6.63
C PHE A 21 22.66 -18.06 -6.31
N SER A 22 22.32 -17.66 -5.08
CA SER A 22 20.96 -17.37 -4.63
C SER A 22 20.61 -15.93 -5.03
N ALA A 23 20.32 -15.69 -6.31
CA ALA A 23 19.87 -14.41 -6.87
C ALA A 23 19.46 -14.73 -8.32
N LEU A 24 18.22 -14.64 -8.79
CA LEU A 24 17.16 -13.71 -8.52
C LEU A 24 15.81 -14.41 -8.78
N LEU A 25 15.05 -14.69 -7.72
CA LEU A 25 13.60 -14.63 -7.80
C LEU A 25 13.25 -13.14 -7.99
N GLN A 26 13.38 -12.65 -9.21
CA GLN A 26 12.77 -11.39 -9.61
C GLN A 26 11.27 -11.63 -9.60
N CYS A 27 10.67 -11.41 -8.42
CA CYS A 27 9.25 -11.13 -8.27
C CYS A 27 8.99 -9.78 -8.92
N GLY A 28 9.04 -9.74 -10.26
CA GLY A 28 8.66 -8.59 -11.08
C GLY A 28 7.13 -8.48 -11.12
N MET A 29 6.51 -8.20 -9.98
CA MET A 29 5.15 -7.67 -9.96
C MET A 29 5.22 -6.20 -10.37
N ILE A 30 5.44 -5.94 -11.65
CA ILE A 30 5.05 -4.66 -12.24
C ILE A 30 3.55 -4.79 -12.50
N ARG A 31 2.75 -4.30 -11.56
CA ARG A 31 1.28 -4.23 -11.62
C ARG A 31 0.85 -2.80 -11.29
N PRO A 32 -0.33 -2.41 -11.78
CA PRO A 32 -0.60 -1.79 -13.08
C PRO A 32 -0.29 -0.29 -13.07
N SER A 33 0.25 0.24 -14.17
CA SER A 33 0.20 1.69 -14.40
C SER A 33 -1.19 2.04 -14.93
N GLU A 34 -2.09 2.55 -14.09
CA GLU A 34 -3.30 3.22 -14.60
C GLU A 34 -3.38 4.66 -14.11
N GLY A 35 -2.77 5.55 -14.89
CA GLY A 35 -2.93 7.00 -14.79
C GLY A 35 -2.17 7.61 -13.61
N ARG A 36 -1.06 8.29 -13.92
CA ARG A 36 -0.41 9.22 -12.99
C ARG A 36 -0.77 10.64 -13.37
N SER A 37 -1.26 11.41 -12.41
CA SER A 37 -1.48 12.85 -12.56
C SER A 37 -0.82 13.56 -11.39
N GLY A 38 0.31 14.23 -11.66
CA GLY A 38 1.15 14.81 -10.61
C GLY A 38 1.74 13.75 -9.67
N VAL A 39 1.44 13.87 -8.37
CA VAL A 39 1.87 12.94 -7.31
C VAL A 39 0.88 11.81 -7.05
N VAL A 40 -0.29 11.85 -7.69
CA VAL A 40 -1.33 10.83 -7.51
C VAL A 40 -1.21 9.76 -8.59
N GLN A 41 -1.18 8.50 -8.14
CA GLN A 41 -1.31 7.31 -8.97
C GLN A 41 -2.67 6.66 -8.71
N PHE A 42 -3.40 6.34 -9.77
CA PHE A 42 -4.64 5.59 -9.67
C PHE A 42 -4.41 4.10 -9.98
N THR A 43 -5.24 3.24 -9.41
CA THR A 43 -5.24 1.80 -9.70
C THR A 43 -6.63 1.22 -9.41
N LYS A 44 -6.99 0.12 -10.06
CA LYS A 44 -8.21 -0.64 -9.78
C LYS A 44 -7.98 -1.77 -8.77
N GLU A 45 -6.72 -2.16 -8.56
CA GLU A 45 -6.34 -3.19 -7.60
C GLU A 45 -5.90 -2.55 -6.29
N ILE A 46 -6.12 -3.25 -5.16
CA ILE A 46 -5.61 -2.81 -3.85
C ILE A 46 -4.08 -2.72 -3.94
N PRO A 47 -3.46 -1.55 -3.69
CA PRO A 47 -2.01 -1.41 -3.72
C PRO A 47 -1.35 -2.36 -2.72
N ALA A 48 -0.25 -3.01 -3.12
CA ALA A 48 0.41 -4.03 -2.29
C ALA A 48 0.94 -3.43 -0.97
N GLU A 49 1.44 -2.21 -1.06
CA GLU A 49 1.94 -1.38 0.04
C GLU A 49 0.85 -0.86 0.99
N CYS A 50 -0.43 -0.99 0.62
CA CYS A 50 -1.59 -0.47 1.34
C CYS A 50 -2.69 -1.52 1.50
N ASN A 51 -2.35 -2.77 1.78
CA ASN A 51 -3.34 -3.85 1.92
C ASN A 51 -4.03 -3.90 3.30
N THR A 52 -3.76 -2.94 4.18
CA THR A 52 -4.34 -2.85 5.54
C THR A 52 -4.92 -1.46 5.80
N THR A 53 -5.73 -1.33 6.84
CA THR A 53 -6.23 -0.02 7.30
C THR A 53 -5.56 0.44 8.60
N THR A 54 -5.24 1.73 8.66
CA THR A 54 -4.70 2.41 9.85
C THR A 54 -5.78 3.33 10.43
N GLY A 55 -6.01 3.28 11.75
CA GLY A 55 -6.96 4.20 12.41
C GLY A 55 -8.46 3.96 12.15
N LEU A 56 -8.83 3.06 11.22
CA LEU A 56 -10.24 2.74 10.94
C LEU A 56 -10.74 1.49 11.68
N LYS A 57 -12.06 1.47 11.96
CA LYS A 57 -12.76 0.35 12.63
C LYS A 57 -12.80 -0.91 11.77
N GLN A 58 -13.08 -0.77 10.47
CA GLN A 58 -13.02 -1.89 9.53
C GLN A 58 -11.59 -2.10 9.05
N LYS A 59 -11.11 -3.36 9.13
CA LYS A 59 -9.72 -3.73 8.81
C LYS A 59 -9.52 -4.26 7.39
N VAL A 60 -10.61 -4.58 6.71
CA VAL A 60 -10.58 -5.10 5.34
C VAL A 60 -10.58 -3.93 4.36
N VAL A 61 -9.63 -3.89 3.44
CA VAL A 61 -9.63 -2.96 2.31
C VAL A 61 -10.48 -3.56 1.18
N ARG A 62 -11.40 -2.78 0.60
CA ARG A 62 -12.20 -3.19 -0.56
C ARG A 62 -12.54 -2.03 -1.50
N ALA A 63 -12.71 -2.33 -2.78
CA ALA A 63 -13.28 -1.38 -3.73
C ALA A 63 -14.73 -1.09 -3.37
N VAL A 64 -15.17 0.14 -3.61
CA VAL A 64 -16.53 0.64 -3.38
C VAL A 64 -16.96 1.48 -4.58
N TYR A 65 -18.25 1.48 -4.89
CA TYR A 65 -18.77 2.08 -6.12
C TYR A 65 -19.79 3.20 -5.88
N SER A 66 -19.83 3.69 -4.64
CA SER A 66 -20.63 4.86 -4.27
C SER A 66 -20.10 5.51 -3.00
N GLU A 67 -20.43 6.78 -2.81
CA GLU A 67 -20.17 7.50 -1.56
C GLU A 67 -20.84 6.82 -0.35
N ARG A 68 -22.06 6.30 -0.54
CA ARG A 68 -22.76 5.55 0.50
C ARG A 68 -21.96 4.33 0.94
N GLU A 69 -21.39 3.58 0.00
CA GLU A 69 -20.53 2.43 0.32
C GLU A 69 -19.22 2.84 0.98
N LEU A 70 -18.62 3.97 0.60
CA LEU A 70 -17.45 4.53 1.30
C LEU A 70 -17.75 4.72 2.78
N VAL A 71 -18.82 5.45 3.10
CA VAL A 71 -19.19 5.74 4.50
C VAL A 71 -19.58 4.47 5.26
N GLN A 72 -20.35 3.58 4.64
CA GLN A 72 -20.76 2.33 5.30
C GLN A 72 -19.57 1.41 5.63
N HIS A 73 -18.54 1.42 4.79
CA HIS A 73 -17.38 0.54 4.96
C HIS A 73 -16.25 1.19 5.75
N TYR A 74 -15.82 2.38 5.34
CA TYR A 74 -14.67 3.07 5.91
C TYR A 74 -15.05 4.06 7.03
N GLY A 75 -16.33 4.40 7.17
CA GLY A 75 -16.84 5.28 8.22
C GLY A 75 -16.75 6.77 7.89
N LEU A 76 -15.66 7.20 7.25
CA LEU A 76 -15.39 8.59 6.91
C LEU A 76 -14.95 8.71 5.44
N SER A 77 -15.35 9.80 4.81
CA SER A 77 -14.75 10.29 3.57
C SER A 77 -13.97 11.58 3.83
N PHE A 78 -12.98 11.83 2.98
CA PHE A 78 -12.07 12.94 3.00
C PHE A 78 -12.07 13.57 1.61
N GLN A 79 -12.02 14.90 1.58
CA GLN A 79 -11.57 15.64 0.41
C GLN A 79 -10.11 16.01 0.63
N VAL A 80 -9.25 15.78 -0.38
CA VAL A 80 -7.82 16.08 -0.34
C VAL A 80 -7.48 16.99 -1.51
N HIS A 81 -6.86 18.14 -1.20
CA HIS A 81 -6.37 19.08 -2.20
C HIS A 81 -4.84 19.05 -2.28
N PHE A 82 -4.32 19.28 -3.48
CA PHE A 82 -2.88 19.30 -3.74
C PHE A 82 -2.40 20.68 -4.18
N ASN A 83 -1.26 21.09 -3.62
CA ASN A 83 -0.66 22.40 -3.90
C ASN A 83 0.13 22.46 -5.20
N ASP A 84 0.47 21.32 -5.79
CA ASP A 84 1.32 21.22 -6.98
C ASP A 84 0.66 21.72 -8.28
N LYS A 85 -0.64 22.08 -8.24
CA LYS A 85 -1.46 22.49 -9.39
C LYS A 85 -1.50 21.47 -10.54
N LYS A 86 -1.07 20.23 -10.30
CA LYS A 86 -0.99 19.14 -11.30
C LYS A 86 -1.81 17.93 -10.88
N SER A 87 -1.85 17.66 -9.60
CA SER A 87 -2.62 16.57 -9.02
C SER A 87 -4.08 16.98 -8.93
N PRO A 88 -5.01 16.10 -9.32
CA PRO A 88 -6.43 16.36 -9.18
C PRO A 88 -6.84 16.31 -7.71
N ASP A 89 -7.89 17.05 -7.35
CA ASP A 89 -8.56 16.88 -6.07
C ASP A 89 -9.05 15.44 -5.91
N LEU A 90 -8.91 14.88 -4.72
CA LEU A 90 -9.39 13.54 -4.40
C LEU A 90 -10.58 13.60 -3.45
N TYR A 91 -11.55 12.71 -3.70
CA TYR A 91 -12.68 12.47 -2.83
C TYR A 91 -12.85 10.97 -2.61
N GLY A 92 -12.86 10.54 -1.34
CA GLY A 92 -12.69 9.12 -1.00
C GLY A 92 -12.43 8.88 0.47
N ALA A 93 -12.11 7.66 0.88
CA ALA A 93 -11.76 7.33 2.26
C ALA A 93 -10.25 7.13 2.39
N LEU A 94 -9.60 7.93 3.25
CA LEU A 94 -8.19 7.77 3.59
C LEU A 94 -8.06 6.60 4.57
N TYR A 95 -7.64 5.44 4.07
CA TYR A 95 -7.66 4.20 4.87
C TYR A 95 -6.28 3.74 5.33
N TYR A 96 -5.20 4.24 4.71
CA TYR A 96 -3.83 3.89 5.08
C TYR A 96 -2.91 5.11 5.01
N GLN A 97 -2.02 5.19 6.00
CA GLN A 97 -0.96 6.18 6.07
C GLN A 97 0.30 5.53 6.64
N ASN A 98 1.43 5.67 5.95
CA ASN A 98 2.76 5.41 6.46
C ASN A 98 3.46 6.73 6.76
N ARG A 99 3.76 6.98 8.04
CA ARG A 99 4.38 8.23 8.51
C ARG A 99 5.86 8.35 8.15
N ASP A 100 6.58 7.23 8.04
CA ASP A 100 8.01 7.25 7.76
C ASP A 100 8.28 7.64 6.30
N THR A 101 7.39 7.23 5.40
CA THR A 101 7.51 7.51 3.96
C THR A 101 6.55 8.58 3.46
N ASN A 102 5.69 9.14 4.32
CA ASN A 102 4.58 10.02 3.95
C ASN A 102 3.73 9.45 2.81
N LEU A 103 3.48 8.13 2.81
CA LEU A 103 2.67 7.44 1.82
C LEU A 103 1.23 7.35 2.29
N TYR A 104 0.30 7.66 1.40
CA TYR A 104 -1.14 7.67 1.65
C TYR A 104 -1.87 6.85 0.60
N CYS A 105 -2.87 6.11 1.04
CA CYS A 105 -3.75 5.37 0.15
C CYS A 105 -5.21 5.63 0.48
N MET A 106 -5.99 5.86 -0.57
CA MET A 106 -7.37 6.31 -0.51
C MET A 106 -8.25 5.44 -1.40
N ALA A 107 -9.41 5.03 -0.90
CA ALA A 107 -10.44 4.34 -1.68
C ALA A 107 -11.39 5.38 -2.26
N LEU A 108 -11.68 5.31 -3.55
CA LEU A 108 -12.54 6.26 -4.27
C LEU A 108 -13.94 5.66 -4.51
N PRO A 109 -14.99 6.49 -4.68
CA PRO A 109 -16.36 6.01 -4.87
C PRO A 109 -16.62 5.45 -6.28
N ASP A 110 -15.59 5.36 -7.14
CA ASP A 110 -15.67 4.88 -8.51
C ASP A 110 -14.98 3.51 -8.71
N GLY A 111 -14.68 2.83 -7.60
CA GLY A 111 -14.02 1.52 -7.60
C GLY A 111 -12.50 1.57 -7.71
N ARG A 112 -11.90 2.76 -7.82
CA ARG A 112 -10.44 2.92 -7.87
C ARG A 112 -9.84 3.19 -6.48
N PHE A 113 -8.53 3.01 -6.40
CA PHE A 113 -7.69 3.47 -5.31
C PHE A 113 -6.75 4.56 -5.83
N ALA A 114 -6.51 5.57 -4.99
CA ALA A 114 -5.50 6.57 -5.21
C ALA A 114 -4.34 6.36 -4.22
N VAL A 115 -3.12 6.36 -4.75
CA VAL A 115 -1.87 6.33 -3.98
C VAL A 115 -1.17 7.65 -4.21
N PHE A 116 -0.78 8.32 -3.13
CA PHE A 116 -0.01 9.56 -3.24
C PHE A 116 0.98 9.64 -2.10
N GLN A 117 2.12 10.27 -2.39
CA GLN A 117 3.15 10.53 -1.41
C GLN A 117 3.22 12.03 -1.16
N ASP A 118 3.07 12.46 0.09
CA ASP A 118 3.28 13.86 0.46
C ASP A 118 4.79 14.12 0.49
N SER A 119 5.33 14.48 -0.68
CA SER A 119 6.67 15.06 -0.78
C SER A 119 6.56 16.54 -0.37
N GLN A 120 7.37 17.00 0.59
CA GLN A 120 7.53 18.44 0.86
C GLN A 120 7.81 19.17 -0.48
N ILE A 121 7.05 20.23 -0.77
CA ILE A 121 7.27 21.07 -1.97
C ILE A 121 8.52 21.93 -1.77
N ASP A 122 8.75 22.38 -0.54
CA ASP A 122 9.92 23.10 -0.06
C ASP A 122 10.06 22.91 1.47
N GLU A 123 11.13 23.45 2.07
CA GLU A 123 11.44 23.32 3.51
C GLU A 123 10.30 23.79 4.46
N HIS A 124 9.30 24.52 3.95
CA HIS A 124 8.21 25.10 4.73
C HIS A 124 6.81 24.77 4.19
N LYS A 125 6.70 23.99 3.11
CA LYS A 125 5.42 23.77 2.42
C LYS A 125 5.15 22.30 2.14
N ARG A 126 4.11 21.75 2.77
CA ARG A 126 3.56 20.42 2.46
C ARG A 126 2.79 20.45 1.14
N ASN A 127 2.81 19.35 0.39
CA ASN A 127 2.09 19.24 -0.88
C ASN A 127 0.60 18.95 -0.66
N VAL A 128 0.29 18.20 0.39
CA VAL A 128 -1.09 17.90 0.79
C VAL A 128 -1.66 19.05 1.63
N ILE A 129 -2.79 19.59 1.19
CA ILE A 129 -3.57 20.59 1.92
C ILE A 129 -5.01 20.13 2.10
N HIS A 130 -5.41 20.14 3.37
CA HIS A 130 -6.77 20.00 3.88
C HIS A 130 -7.42 18.63 3.71
N GLU A 131 -7.58 17.96 4.85
CA GLU A 131 -8.48 16.83 5.03
C GLU A 131 -9.82 17.39 5.52
N VAL A 132 -10.84 17.40 4.66
CA VAL A 132 -12.21 17.73 5.08
C VAL A 132 -12.97 16.44 5.28
N CYS A 133 -13.31 16.11 6.53
CA CYS A 133 -14.09 14.92 6.81
C CYS A 133 -15.55 15.07 6.37
N TYR A 134 -16.15 13.99 5.89
CA TYR A 134 -17.58 13.88 5.63
C TYR A 134 -18.12 12.52 6.12
N PRO A 135 -19.36 12.46 6.66
CA PRO A 135 -20.25 13.60 6.92
C PRO A 135 -19.74 14.46 8.07
N LEU A 136 -19.88 15.79 7.93
CA LEU A 136 -19.39 16.83 8.85
C LEU A 136 -19.84 16.70 10.33
N LYS A 137 -20.70 15.72 10.66
CA LYS A 137 -21.17 15.45 12.02
C LYS A 137 -20.09 14.89 12.94
N ASP A 138 -19.07 14.19 12.43
CA ASP A 138 -18.08 13.51 13.28
C ASP A 138 -16.73 14.23 13.40
N CYS A 139 -16.50 15.34 12.67
CA CYS A 139 -15.28 16.14 12.81
C CYS A 139 -15.43 17.35 13.75
N SER A 140 -16.36 17.23 14.71
CA SER A 140 -16.64 18.22 15.76
C SER A 140 -16.65 17.60 17.15
N GLN A 141 -15.63 16.79 17.48
CA GLN A 141 -15.30 16.54 18.89
C GLN A 141 -13.91 17.13 19.20
N PRO A 142 -13.80 17.93 20.29
CA PRO A 142 -12.60 18.69 20.65
C PRO A 142 -11.42 17.82 21.09
#